data_AF-A0A7S0X1D8-F1
#
_entry.id   AF-A0A7S0X1D8-F1
#
_cell.length_a   1.000
_cell.length_b   1.000
_cell.length_c   1.000
_cell.angle_alpha   90.00
_cell.angle_beta   90.00
_cell.angle_gamma   90.00
#
_symmetry.space_group_name_H-M   'P 1'
#
loop_
_entity.id
_entity.type
_entity.pdbx_description
1 polymer ?
#
loop_
_entity_poly.entity_id
_entity_poly.type
_entity_poly.pdbx_seq_one_letter_code
_entity_poly.pdbx_strand_id
1 'polypeptide(L)'
;MLPVKTSPALAGKAGSLQSLAPRPLSARPATSGDVLPRMNAQLPVQRAGAAPARVGRRVCVVKAVVEKAAGNQVVTKLTSKSEVIQLYRYPGLSESAVTTLLKRAKAKVTDAITSIDTEQVFNVSVTSPLTGKEAETMAWLLRETFEPELLTPDTRLHASGNSCVVEVGPRSNFSTAFSTNAVSITASCGLGKVDRMERSRRFLITATRPLTDKERAAFASLVHDRMTEEVYTAPVKSFRVNTKPAPVFTIPVMKEGRKALEAINSEMGLAFDEWDLDYYTALFKDDMKRDPTNVELFDIAQSNSEHSRHWFFRGNIVIDGKPMPDNLFQIVKEPWKVNPNNSVVAFKDNSSAIRGFKVKPLLPVKPGNPSPLAPQDRDWDLLPVKP
;
A
#
# COMPACT_ATOMS: atom_id res chain seq x y z
N MET A 1 -26.71 -20.44 -6.70
CA MET A 1 -26.30 -21.87 -6.60
C MET A 1 -27.05 -22.65 -7.66
N LEU A 2 -26.37 -23.02 -8.74
CA LEU A 2 -26.82 -23.99 -9.75
C LEU A 2 -25.69 -25.03 -9.85
N PRO A 3 -25.98 -26.34 -9.84
CA PRO A 3 -24.94 -27.35 -9.75
C PRO A 3 -24.36 -27.63 -11.14
N VAL A 4 -23.04 -27.43 -11.30
CA VAL A 4 -22.30 -27.92 -12.46
C VAL A 4 -22.01 -29.40 -12.20
N LYS A 5 -22.65 -30.28 -12.97
CA LYS A 5 -22.32 -31.71 -13.02
C LYS A 5 -21.07 -31.89 -13.88
N THR A 6 -19.99 -32.38 -13.30
CA THR A 6 -18.83 -32.89 -14.05
C THR A 6 -19.12 -34.34 -14.46
N SER A 7 -18.89 -34.65 -15.73
CA SER A 7 -18.96 -36.01 -16.29
C SER A 7 -17.53 -36.50 -16.58
N PRO A 8 -17.22 -37.81 -16.45
CA PRO A 8 -15.86 -38.30 -16.39
C PRO A 8 -15.16 -38.39 -17.75
N ALA A 9 -13.83 -38.24 -17.69
CA ALA A 9 -12.90 -38.20 -18.80
C ALA A 9 -12.88 -39.51 -19.64
N LEU A 10 -12.82 -39.33 -20.97
CA LEU A 10 -12.48 -40.38 -21.93
C LEU A 10 -10.96 -40.44 -22.09
N ALA A 11 -10.38 -41.58 -21.72
CA ALA A 11 -8.98 -41.92 -21.93
C ALA A 11 -8.68 -42.08 -23.44
N GLY A 12 -7.74 -41.27 -23.95
CA GLY A 12 -7.23 -41.33 -25.31
C GLY A 12 -5.71 -41.47 -25.33
N LYS A 13 -5.23 -42.48 -26.05
CA LYS A 13 -3.88 -43.06 -26.05
C LYS A 13 -2.74 -42.11 -26.44
N ALA A 14 -1.57 -42.43 -25.89
CA ALA A 14 -0.25 -41.89 -26.19
C ALA A 14 0.11 -41.95 -27.68
N GLY A 15 0.65 -40.84 -28.20
CA GLY A 15 1.26 -40.71 -29.52
C GLY A 15 2.56 -39.92 -29.42
N SER A 16 3.62 -40.45 -30.02
CA SER A 16 5.04 -40.13 -29.91
C SER A 16 5.45 -38.70 -30.30
N LEU A 17 6.39 -38.15 -29.53
CA LEU A 17 7.21 -36.97 -29.82
C LEU A 17 8.06 -37.16 -31.09
N GLN A 18 7.95 -36.22 -32.04
CA GLN A 18 9.00 -35.95 -33.03
C GLN A 18 9.31 -34.45 -33.10
N SER A 19 10.61 -34.18 -33.03
CA SER A 19 11.27 -32.88 -33.08
C SER A 19 11.12 -32.18 -34.43
N LEU A 20 10.77 -30.90 -34.42
CA LEU A 20 10.92 -30.02 -35.57
C LEU A 20 11.75 -28.79 -35.17
N ALA A 21 13.00 -28.77 -35.64
CA ALA A 21 13.93 -27.65 -35.54
C ALA A 21 13.52 -26.49 -36.49
N PRO A 22 13.91 -25.23 -36.18
CA PRO A 22 13.48 -24.06 -36.94
C PRO A 22 14.30 -23.88 -38.23
N ARG A 23 13.64 -23.54 -39.35
CA ARG A 23 14.30 -23.06 -40.57
C ARG A 23 14.43 -21.52 -40.56
N PRO A 24 15.57 -20.95 -40.99
CA PRO A 24 15.77 -19.51 -41.07
C PRO A 24 15.22 -18.95 -42.38
N LEU A 25 14.68 -17.73 -42.36
CA LEU A 25 14.34 -16.98 -43.57
C LEU A 25 15.14 -15.68 -43.64
N SER A 26 15.61 -15.45 -44.86
CA SER A 26 16.69 -14.58 -45.31
C SER A 26 16.34 -13.09 -45.39
N ALA A 27 17.36 -12.25 -45.18
CA ALA A 27 17.36 -10.83 -45.52
C ALA A 27 17.48 -10.58 -47.04
N ARG A 28 16.77 -9.57 -47.56
CA ARG A 28 17.13 -8.69 -48.71
C ARG A 28 15.99 -7.68 -49.04
N PRO A 29 16.23 -6.61 -49.81
CA PRO A 29 16.71 -5.30 -49.37
C PRO A 29 15.70 -4.16 -49.63
N ALA A 30 16.08 -2.94 -49.24
CA ALA A 30 15.31 -1.72 -49.45
C ALA A 30 15.05 -1.38 -50.94
N THR A 31 13.83 -0.97 -51.26
CA THR A 31 13.52 -0.18 -52.46
C THR A 31 12.64 1.01 -52.09
N SER A 32 13.00 2.12 -52.72
CA SER A 32 12.48 3.49 -52.63
C SER A 32 11.06 3.65 -53.16
N GLY A 33 10.39 4.68 -52.62
CA GLY A 33 9.43 5.50 -53.36
C GLY A 33 7.99 5.29 -52.94
N ASP A 34 7.48 6.20 -52.09
CA ASP A 34 6.23 6.87 -52.41
C ASP A 34 6.13 8.21 -51.68
N VAL A 35 5.84 9.23 -52.48
CA VAL A 35 5.79 10.65 -52.16
C VAL A 35 4.34 11.01 -51.84
N LEU A 36 4.08 11.60 -50.67
CA LEU A 36 2.81 12.30 -50.38
C LEU A 36 3.09 13.62 -49.62
N PRO A 37 2.21 14.63 -49.78
CA PRO A 37 2.62 16.02 -49.92
C PRO A 37 2.80 16.77 -48.58
N ARG A 38 3.76 17.69 -48.58
CA ARG A 38 3.94 18.71 -47.52
C ARG A 38 2.84 19.76 -47.62
N MET A 39 1.97 19.84 -46.61
CA MET A 39 1.19 21.05 -46.33
C MET A 39 2.05 22.01 -45.50
N ASN A 40 2.51 23.08 -46.13
CA ASN A 40 3.09 24.25 -45.46
C ASN A 40 1.95 25.09 -44.90
N ALA A 41 1.84 25.16 -43.56
CA ALA A 41 1.13 26.25 -42.89
C ALA A 41 2.16 27.16 -42.23
N GLN A 42 2.45 28.28 -42.90
CA GLN A 42 3.24 29.38 -42.35
C GLN A 42 2.38 30.17 -41.37
N LEU A 43 2.75 30.19 -40.10
CA LEU A 43 2.25 31.17 -39.13
C LEU A 43 3.23 32.36 -39.07
N PRO A 44 2.73 33.60 -39.10
CA PRO A 44 3.59 34.78 -39.16
C PRO A 44 4.26 35.06 -37.81
N VAL A 45 5.59 35.22 -37.86
CA VAL A 45 6.42 35.73 -36.76
C VAL A 45 6.30 37.25 -36.74
N GLN A 46 5.62 37.80 -35.74
CA GLN A 46 5.73 39.23 -35.42
C GLN A 46 6.93 39.46 -34.48
N ARG A 47 7.87 40.30 -34.93
CA ARG A 47 8.94 40.88 -34.11
C ARG A 47 8.45 42.17 -33.46
N ALA A 48 8.45 42.20 -32.14
CA ALA A 48 8.58 43.36 -31.24
C ALA A 48 9.05 42.76 -29.90
N GLY A 49 10.02 43.24 -29.13
CA GLY A 49 10.54 44.57 -28.87
C GLY A 49 10.71 44.67 -27.35
N ALA A 50 11.89 45.11 -26.89
CA ALA A 50 12.27 45.45 -25.50
C ALA A 50 12.60 44.32 -24.49
N ALA A 51 13.82 44.39 -23.94
CA ALA A 51 14.31 43.61 -22.81
C ALA A 51 13.74 44.15 -21.48
N PRO A 52 13.28 43.31 -20.54
CA PRO A 52 12.88 43.79 -19.22
C PRO A 52 14.10 43.95 -18.31
N ALA A 53 14.16 45.09 -17.62
CA ALA A 53 15.16 45.41 -16.61
C ALA A 53 15.12 44.41 -15.44
N ARG A 54 16.30 44.01 -14.94
CA ARG A 54 16.45 43.17 -13.75
C ARG A 54 15.98 43.92 -12.51
N VAL A 55 14.78 43.60 -12.02
CA VAL A 55 14.34 44.00 -10.69
C VAL A 55 14.93 43.00 -9.68
N GLY A 56 15.78 43.49 -8.78
CA GLY A 56 16.35 42.68 -7.70
C GLY A 56 15.26 42.10 -6.79
N ARG A 57 15.21 40.77 -6.68
CA ARG A 57 14.34 40.10 -5.70
C ARG A 57 14.83 40.44 -4.29
N ARG A 58 14.04 41.23 -3.55
CA ARG A 58 14.15 41.27 -2.08
C ARG A 58 13.78 39.89 -1.55
N VAL A 59 14.75 39.19 -0.99
CA VAL A 59 14.52 37.98 -0.20
C VAL A 59 13.75 38.42 1.04
N CYS A 60 12.46 38.03 1.11
CA CYS A 60 11.68 38.21 2.33
C CYS A 60 12.18 37.16 3.34
N VAL A 61 13.08 37.58 4.23
CA VAL A 61 13.49 36.76 5.37
C VAL A 61 12.35 36.80 6.38
N VAL A 62 11.44 35.82 6.28
CA VAL A 62 10.42 35.60 7.31
C VAL A 62 11.13 35.01 8.52
N LYS A 63 11.44 35.84 9.52
CA LYS A 63 11.84 35.37 10.84
C LYS A 63 10.60 34.83 11.54
N ALA A 64 10.53 33.52 11.73
CA ALA A 64 9.54 32.90 12.58
C ALA A 64 9.68 33.45 14.02
N VAL A 65 8.62 34.08 14.52
CA VAL A 65 8.51 34.48 15.92
C VAL A 65 8.14 33.22 16.69
N VAL A 66 9.12 32.61 17.36
CA VAL A 66 8.87 31.48 18.25
C VAL A 66 8.37 32.03 19.58
N GLU A 67 7.08 31.90 19.83
CA GLU A 67 6.50 32.15 21.14
C GLU A 67 7.00 31.06 22.13
N LYS A 68 7.77 31.46 23.15
CA LYS A 68 8.67 30.59 23.91
C LYS A 68 8.01 29.68 24.97
N ALA A 69 6.77 29.94 25.39
CA ALA A 69 6.22 29.33 26.61
C ALA A 69 5.79 27.86 26.43
N ALA A 70 4.97 27.53 25.42
CA ALA A 70 4.58 26.14 25.12
C ALA A 70 5.75 25.33 24.52
N GLY A 71 6.70 26.04 23.91
CA GLY A 71 8.02 25.55 23.46
C GLY A 71 8.69 24.59 24.43
N ASN A 72 8.82 25.03 25.67
CA ASN A 72 9.70 24.41 26.65
C ASN A 72 9.10 23.14 27.28
N GLN A 73 7.78 23.07 27.46
CA GLN A 73 7.13 21.92 28.09
C GLN A 73 7.08 20.69 27.14
N VAL A 74 6.82 20.90 25.85
CA VAL A 74 6.84 19.82 24.84
C VAL A 74 8.23 19.19 24.75
N VAL A 75 9.28 20.02 24.70
CA VAL A 75 10.67 19.57 24.68
C VAL A 75 11.01 18.79 25.96
N THR A 76 10.54 19.27 27.11
CA THR A 76 10.71 18.57 28.40
C THR A 76 10.05 17.19 28.38
N LYS A 77 8.82 17.08 27.84
CA LYS A 77 8.12 15.79 27.69
C LYS A 77 8.88 14.81 26.79
N LEU A 78 9.41 15.30 25.67
CA LEU A 78 10.16 14.52 24.68
C LEU A 78 11.51 13.98 25.19
N THR A 79 12.07 14.59 26.24
CA THR A 79 13.31 14.11 26.89
C THR A 79 13.04 13.14 28.05
N SER A 80 11.76 12.80 28.31
CA SER A 80 11.39 11.87 29.38
C SER A 80 11.87 10.43 29.12
N LYS A 81 12.09 9.68 30.20
CA LYS A 81 12.50 8.27 30.16
C LYS A 81 11.30 7.33 29.95
N SER A 82 10.60 7.50 28.84
CA SER A 82 9.46 6.64 28.45
C SER A 82 9.76 5.95 27.12
N GLU A 83 9.34 4.70 26.95
CA GLU A 83 9.47 3.97 25.69
C GLU A 83 8.57 4.58 24.60
N VAL A 84 7.34 4.94 24.97
CA VAL A 84 6.41 5.68 24.12
C VAL A 84 6.08 7.01 24.79
N ILE A 85 6.30 8.10 24.07
CA ILE A 85 6.03 9.47 24.49
C ILE A 85 4.77 9.94 23.76
N GLN A 86 3.75 10.32 24.51
CA GLN A 86 2.53 10.92 23.96
C GLN A 86 2.64 12.45 23.93
N LEU A 87 2.41 13.01 22.76
CA LEU A 87 2.12 14.43 22.57
C LEU A 87 0.70 14.59 22.02
N TYR A 88 0.08 15.71 22.28
CA TYR A 88 -1.33 15.92 21.99
C TYR A 88 -1.51 17.14 21.08
N ARG A 89 -2.53 17.11 20.23
CA ARG A 89 -2.95 18.27 19.43
C ARG A 89 -4.43 18.52 19.67
N TYR A 90 -4.74 19.72 20.13
CA TYR A 90 -6.09 20.16 20.41
C TYR A 90 -6.41 21.46 19.65
N PRO A 91 -7.58 21.59 19.00
CA PRO A 91 -8.60 20.56 18.82
C PRO A 91 -8.15 19.48 17.81
N GLY A 92 -8.69 18.28 17.94
CA GLY A 92 -8.35 17.14 17.07
C GLY A 92 -9.11 17.08 15.76
N LEU A 93 -10.35 17.59 15.73
CA LEU A 93 -11.21 17.73 14.56
C LEU A 93 -11.67 19.19 14.41
N SER A 94 -12.04 19.59 13.19
CA SER A 94 -12.68 20.89 12.96
C SER A 94 -14.07 20.95 13.61
N GLU A 95 -14.54 22.16 13.91
CA GLU A 95 -15.87 22.37 14.50
C GLU A 95 -17.01 21.78 13.66
N SER A 96 -16.90 21.85 12.33
CA SER A 96 -17.87 21.26 11.40
C SER A 96 -17.89 19.73 11.46
N ALA A 97 -16.71 19.10 11.59
CA ALA A 97 -16.58 17.66 11.76
C ALA A 97 -17.13 17.20 13.11
N VAL A 98 -16.85 17.94 14.19
CA VAL A 98 -17.41 17.69 15.53
C VAL A 98 -18.94 17.79 15.51
N THR A 99 -19.49 18.83 14.89
CA THR A 99 -20.95 19.01 14.76
C THR A 99 -21.60 17.85 14.02
N THR A 100 -20.97 17.39 12.93
CA THR A 100 -21.44 16.23 12.16
C THR A 100 -21.36 14.95 12.96
N LEU A 101 -20.26 14.74 13.70
CA LEU A 101 -20.08 13.59 14.58
C LEU A 101 -21.11 13.58 15.71
N LEU A 102 -21.38 14.72 16.34
CA LEU A 102 -22.38 14.86 17.40
C LEU A 102 -23.78 14.48 16.90
N LYS A 103 -24.18 14.98 15.73
CA LYS A 103 -25.46 14.61 15.10
C LYS A 103 -25.56 13.10 14.87
N ARG A 104 -24.50 12.47 14.35
CA ARG A 104 -24.44 11.02 14.12
C ARG A 104 -24.46 10.23 15.42
N ALA A 105 -23.75 10.69 16.45
CA ALA A 105 -23.68 10.04 17.75
C ALA A 105 -25.04 10.07 18.47
N LYS A 106 -25.74 11.21 18.45
CA LYS A 106 -27.13 11.30 18.96
C LYS A 106 -28.06 10.31 18.28
N ALA A 107 -28.07 10.31 16.94
CA ALA A 107 -28.96 9.48 16.16
C ALA A 107 -28.66 7.95 16.23
N LYS A 108 -27.39 7.56 16.32
CA LYS A 108 -26.98 6.14 16.26
C LYS A 108 -26.60 5.52 17.59
N VAL A 109 -26.33 6.32 18.61
CA VAL A 109 -25.90 5.86 19.94
C VAL A 109 -26.95 6.22 20.98
N THR A 110 -27.12 7.51 21.28
CA THR A 110 -28.09 7.99 22.29
C THR A 110 -28.21 9.51 22.26
N ASP A 111 -29.43 10.03 22.40
CA ASP A 111 -29.69 11.48 22.48
C ASP A 111 -29.17 12.13 23.78
N ALA A 112 -28.74 11.31 24.74
CA ALA A 112 -28.14 11.78 25.99
C ALA A 112 -26.79 12.50 25.77
N ILE A 113 -26.08 12.26 24.65
CA ILE A 113 -24.80 12.92 24.35
C ILE A 113 -25.04 14.41 24.08
N THR A 114 -24.46 15.29 24.89
CA THR A 114 -24.64 16.75 24.77
C THR A 114 -23.55 17.42 23.96
N SER A 115 -22.29 17.01 24.16
CA SER A 115 -21.13 17.54 23.44
C SER A 115 -20.07 16.46 23.21
N ILE A 116 -19.26 16.68 22.19
CA ILE A 116 -18.08 15.88 21.88
C ILE A 116 -16.92 16.84 21.71
N ASP A 117 -15.83 16.57 22.40
CA ASP A 117 -14.57 17.28 22.23
C ASP A 117 -13.49 16.30 21.80
N THR A 118 -12.49 16.77 21.05
CA THR A 118 -11.57 15.89 20.33
C THR A 118 -10.13 16.35 20.42
N GLU A 119 -9.23 15.37 20.47
CA GLU A 119 -7.79 15.58 20.52
C GLU A 119 -7.10 14.50 19.70
N GLN A 120 -6.02 14.85 19.02
CA GLN A 120 -5.16 13.87 18.36
C GLN A 120 -3.97 13.58 19.26
N VAL A 121 -3.49 12.35 19.24
CA VAL A 121 -2.31 11.93 20.00
C VAL A 121 -1.25 11.45 19.03
N PHE A 122 -0.04 11.98 19.17
CA PHE A 122 1.17 11.43 18.55
C PHE A 122 1.85 10.50 19.55
N ASN A 123 1.83 9.20 19.27
CA ASN A 123 2.48 8.17 20.07
C ASN A 123 3.88 7.93 19.47
N VAL A 124 4.90 8.54 20.07
CA VAL A 124 6.28 8.51 19.58
C VAL A 124 7.07 7.44 20.34
N SER A 125 7.41 6.34 19.68
CA SER A 125 8.24 5.28 20.22
C SER A 125 9.71 5.61 20.03
N VAL A 126 10.51 5.49 21.09
CA VAL A 126 11.94 5.79 21.09
C VAL A 126 12.75 4.64 21.68
N THR A 127 13.84 4.31 21.00
CA THR A 127 14.81 3.28 21.44
C THR A 127 15.69 3.74 22.60
N SER A 128 15.85 5.06 22.76
CA SER A 128 16.57 5.70 23.86
C SER A 128 16.07 7.14 24.04
N PRO A 129 16.26 7.76 25.22
CA PRO A 129 15.82 9.14 25.46
C PRO A 129 16.41 10.14 24.45
N LEU A 130 15.57 11.08 24.01
CA LEU A 130 16.00 12.17 23.13
C LEU A 130 16.83 13.18 23.93
N THR A 131 17.85 13.73 23.28
CA THR A 131 18.58 14.91 23.76
C THR A 131 17.73 16.17 23.57
N GLY A 132 18.08 17.27 24.23
CA GLY A 132 17.34 18.54 24.07
C GLY A 132 17.23 19.00 22.62
N LYS A 133 18.32 18.88 21.83
CA LYS A 133 18.34 19.25 20.41
C LYS A 133 17.49 18.32 19.53
N GLU A 134 17.51 17.01 19.81
CA GLU A 134 16.64 16.05 19.13
C GLU A 134 15.17 16.32 19.47
N ALA A 135 14.86 16.62 20.73
CA ALA A 135 13.52 16.97 21.18
C ALA A 135 13.01 18.28 20.55
N GLU A 136 13.86 19.30 20.39
CA GLU A 136 13.51 20.52 19.66
C GLU A 136 13.20 20.25 18.18
N THR A 137 14.00 19.40 17.53
CA THR A 137 13.79 19.03 16.12
C THR A 137 12.50 18.22 15.96
N MET A 138 12.23 17.27 16.88
CA MET A 138 10.98 16.51 16.91
C MET A 138 9.77 17.41 17.14
N ALA A 139 9.84 18.33 18.11
CA ALA A 139 8.77 19.28 18.37
C ALA A 139 8.51 20.16 17.14
N TRP A 140 9.57 20.59 16.43
CA TRP A 140 9.42 21.35 15.19
C TRP A 140 8.73 20.54 14.08
N LEU A 141 9.06 19.25 13.93
CA LEU A 141 8.42 18.37 12.94
C LEU A 141 6.92 18.14 13.21
N LEU A 142 6.54 18.03 14.48
CA LEU A 142 5.15 17.77 14.88
C LEU A 142 4.30 19.04 14.99
N ARG A 143 4.92 20.21 14.97
CA ARG A 143 4.22 21.49 14.93
C ARG A 143 3.73 21.79 13.53
N GLU A 144 2.46 22.13 13.42
CA GLU A 144 1.92 22.63 12.15
C GLU A 144 2.43 24.03 11.86
N THR A 145 2.57 24.35 10.57
CA THR A 145 3.17 25.61 10.11
C THR A 145 2.41 26.85 10.58
N PHE A 146 1.08 26.75 10.71
CA PHE A 146 0.21 27.89 11.02
C PHE A 146 -0.36 27.88 12.45
N GLU A 147 -0.28 26.76 13.15
CA GLU A 147 -0.85 26.57 14.50
C GLU A 147 0.12 25.80 15.44
N PRO A 148 1.39 26.23 15.57
CA PRO A 148 2.42 25.50 16.33
C PRO A 148 2.13 25.38 17.84
N GLU A 149 1.30 26.25 18.38
CA GLU A 149 0.88 26.30 19.79
C GLU A 149 -0.14 25.21 20.17
N LEU A 150 -0.77 24.58 19.19
CA LEU A 150 -1.77 23.54 19.43
C LEU A 150 -1.17 22.19 19.82
N LEU A 151 0.14 22.01 19.65
CA LEU A 151 0.88 20.83 20.13
C LEU A 151 1.20 20.98 21.62
N THR A 152 0.62 20.11 22.45
CA THR A 152 0.74 20.12 23.91
C THR A 152 1.41 18.86 24.47
N PRO A 153 2.09 18.95 25.63
CA PRO A 153 2.76 17.82 26.26
C PRO A 153 1.80 16.84 26.97
N ASP A 154 0.64 17.34 27.35
CA ASP A 154 -0.37 16.62 28.12
C ASP A 154 -1.75 16.81 27.50
N THR A 155 -2.65 15.86 27.76
CA THR A 155 -4.02 15.85 27.25
C THR A 155 -4.81 17.01 27.85
N ARG A 156 -5.66 17.64 27.04
CA ARG A 156 -6.68 18.58 27.52
C ARG A 156 -8.00 17.89 27.89
N LEU A 157 -8.15 16.62 27.52
CA LEU A 157 -9.39 15.87 27.67
C LEU A 157 -9.39 15.04 28.95
N HIS A 158 -10.06 15.55 29.97
CA HIS A 158 -10.25 14.87 31.25
C HIS A 158 -11.71 14.48 31.47
N ALA A 159 -11.97 13.20 31.70
CA ALA A 159 -13.31 12.74 32.06
C ALA A 159 -13.66 13.18 33.49
N SER A 160 -14.82 13.79 33.65
CA SER A 160 -15.42 14.16 34.93
C SER A 160 -16.95 14.05 34.90
N GLY A 161 -17.57 13.72 36.04
CA GLY A 161 -19.02 13.59 36.15
C GLY A 161 -19.60 12.60 35.14
N ASN A 162 -20.49 13.08 34.26
CA ASN A 162 -21.20 12.29 33.26
C ASN A 162 -20.47 12.19 31.90
N SER A 163 -19.16 12.48 31.87
CA SER A 163 -18.35 12.39 30.65
C SER A 163 -17.42 11.17 30.63
N CYS A 164 -16.96 10.78 29.43
CA CYS A 164 -15.97 9.73 29.27
C CYS A 164 -15.08 9.97 28.06
N VAL A 165 -13.88 9.40 28.10
CA VAL A 165 -12.93 9.44 26.99
C VAL A 165 -12.94 8.09 26.27
N VAL A 166 -13.06 8.15 24.94
CA VAL A 166 -12.81 7.01 24.05
C VAL A 166 -11.59 7.34 23.21
N GLU A 167 -10.56 6.51 23.28
CA GLU A 167 -9.39 6.61 22.42
C GLU A 167 -9.38 5.48 21.40
N VAL A 168 -9.18 5.82 20.13
CA VAL A 168 -9.06 4.86 19.04
C VAL A 168 -7.81 5.13 18.23
N GLY A 169 -7.11 4.08 17.82
CA GLY A 169 -5.91 4.19 17.02
C GLY A 169 -5.63 2.91 16.23
N PRO A 170 -4.55 2.90 15.43
CA PRO A 170 -4.15 1.74 14.65
C PRO A 170 -3.95 0.52 15.54
N ARG A 171 -4.28 -0.67 15.02
CA ARG A 171 -3.96 -1.90 15.72
C ARG A 171 -2.45 -2.02 15.93
N SER A 172 -2.05 -2.43 17.12
CA SER A 172 -0.63 -2.51 17.49
C SER A 172 0.20 -3.48 16.63
N ASN A 173 -0.45 -4.45 15.96
CA ASN A 173 0.19 -5.53 15.20
C ASN A 173 0.74 -5.14 13.82
N PHE A 174 0.45 -3.96 13.28
CA PHE A 174 1.07 -3.48 12.03
C PHE A 174 1.31 -1.99 12.07
N SER A 175 2.30 -1.52 11.32
CA SER A 175 2.62 -0.09 11.19
C SER A 175 1.76 0.57 10.12
N THR A 176 1.26 1.77 10.39
CA THR A 176 0.52 2.54 9.38
C THR A 176 1.44 3.18 8.34
N ALA A 177 0.88 3.55 7.18
CA ALA A 177 1.60 4.37 6.20
C ALA A 177 2.08 5.71 6.78
N PHE A 178 1.31 6.28 7.73
CA PHE A 178 1.75 7.45 8.49
C PHE A 178 3.03 7.14 9.27
N SER A 179 3.08 6.03 10.01
CA SER A 179 4.27 5.64 10.77
C SER A 179 5.49 5.41 9.89
N THR A 180 5.35 4.72 8.75
CA THR A 180 6.48 4.49 7.83
C THR A 180 7.07 5.81 7.33
N ASN A 181 6.21 6.74 6.91
CA ASN A 181 6.65 8.06 6.46
C ASN A 181 7.24 8.90 7.60
N ALA A 182 6.61 8.89 8.77
CA ALA A 182 7.08 9.62 9.94
C ALA A 182 8.47 9.15 10.37
N VAL A 183 8.71 7.84 10.46
CA VAL A 183 10.03 7.26 10.78
C VAL A 183 11.07 7.64 9.73
N SER A 184 10.72 7.62 8.44
CA SER A 184 11.62 8.04 7.35
C SER A 184 11.98 9.53 7.43
N ILE A 185 11.02 10.39 7.76
CA ILE A 185 11.24 11.83 7.94
C ILE A 185 12.13 12.07 9.15
N THR A 186 11.82 11.45 10.30
CA THR A 186 12.60 11.60 11.53
C THR A 186 14.04 11.13 11.31
N ALA A 187 14.24 10.00 10.63
CA ALA A 187 15.57 9.51 10.28
C ALA A 187 16.35 10.50 9.38
N SER A 188 15.68 11.07 8.37
CA SER A 188 16.27 12.08 7.48
C SER A 188 16.64 13.38 8.21
N CYS A 189 15.94 13.70 9.29
CA CYS A 189 16.23 14.84 10.16
C CYS A 189 17.24 14.53 11.28
N GLY A 190 17.89 13.35 11.26
CA GLY A 190 18.88 12.95 12.27
C GLY A 190 18.30 12.38 13.57
N LEU A 191 16.99 12.11 13.61
CA LEU A 191 16.29 11.53 14.76
C LEU A 191 16.21 9.99 14.63
N GLY A 192 17.36 9.33 14.54
CA GLY A 192 17.47 7.89 14.35
C GLY A 192 16.99 7.03 15.53
N LYS A 193 16.65 7.65 16.67
CA LYS A 193 16.16 6.96 17.87
C LYS A 193 14.68 6.59 17.77
N VAL A 194 13.93 7.20 16.85
CA VAL A 194 12.49 7.00 16.67
C VAL A 194 12.29 5.75 15.82
N ASP A 195 11.74 4.68 16.41
CA ASP A 195 11.53 3.41 15.71
C ASP A 195 10.08 3.23 15.24
N ARG A 196 9.12 3.95 15.84
CA ARG A 196 7.71 3.96 15.43
C ARG A 196 7.01 5.25 15.84
N MET A 197 6.07 5.73 15.02
CA MET A 197 5.24 6.88 15.37
C MET A 197 3.83 6.72 14.84
N GLU A 198 2.85 6.63 15.73
CA GLU A 198 1.45 6.43 15.35
C GLU A 198 0.57 7.60 15.80
N ARG A 199 -0.57 7.78 15.13
CA ARG A 199 -1.59 8.74 15.53
C ARG A 199 -2.83 8.04 16.06
N SER A 200 -3.28 8.40 17.26
CA SER A 200 -4.59 8.02 17.79
C SER A 200 -5.49 9.25 17.93
N ARG A 201 -6.79 9.01 18.08
CA ARG A 201 -7.84 10.03 18.22
C ARG A 201 -8.56 9.79 19.53
N ARG A 202 -8.64 10.83 20.35
CA ARG A 202 -9.36 10.85 21.63
C ARG A 202 -10.64 11.66 21.48
N PHE A 203 -11.72 11.14 22.03
CA PHE A 203 -13.05 11.74 22.04
C PHE A 203 -13.52 11.86 23.48
N LEU A 204 -13.63 13.08 24.00
CA LEU A 204 -14.32 13.35 25.27
C LEU A 204 -15.80 13.52 24.97
N ILE A 205 -16.61 12.59 25.45
CA ILE A 205 -18.05 12.57 25.23
C ILE A 205 -18.70 13.03 26.52
N THR A 206 -19.43 14.14 26.48
CA THR A 206 -20.24 14.62 27.61
C THR A 206 -21.69 14.24 27.38
N ALA A 207 -22.37 13.76 28.40
CA ALA A 207 -23.76 13.36 28.33
C ALA A 207 -24.57 13.83 29.55
N THR A 208 -25.90 13.87 29.42
CA THR A 208 -26.82 14.21 30.52
C THR A 208 -26.78 13.19 31.66
N ARG A 209 -26.43 11.94 31.36
CA ARG A 209 -26.17 10.85 32.30
C ARG A 209 -24.91 10.08 31.89
N PRO A 210 -24.30 9.29 32.80
CA PRO A 210 -23.21 8.40 32.40
C PRO A 210 -23.65 7.47 31.27
N LEU A 211 -22.79 7.34 30.25
CA LEU A 211 -22.99 6.38 29.16
C LEU A 211 -22.81 4.96 29.69
N THR A 212 -23.67 4.06 29.22
CA THR A 212 -23.53 2.61 29.45
C THR A 212 -22.39 2.06 28.60
N ASP A 213 -21.84 0.90 28.96
CA ASP A 213 -20.75 0.27 28.18
C ASP A 213 -21.19 -0.08 26.76
N LYS A 214 -22.46 -0.42 26.56
CA LYS A 214 -23.05 -0.64 25.23
C LYS A 214 -23.04 0.64 24.39
N GLU A 215 -23.38 1.78 24.98
CA GLU A 215 -23.34 3.09 24.31
C GLU A 215 -21.90 3.51 24.00
N ARG A 216 -20.95 3.27 24.92
CA ARG A 216 -19.52 3.52 24.67
C ARG A 216 -19.00 2.67 23.50
N ALA A 217 -19.35 1.39 23.46
CA ALA A 217 -18.97 0.48 22.38
C ALA A 217 -19.60 0.90 21.04
N ALA A 218 -20.89 1.27 21.04
CA ALA A 218 -21.56 1.77 19.84
C ALA A 218 -20.95 3.08 19.33
N PHE A 219 -20.57 3.99 20.24
CA PHE A 219 -19.82 5.19 19.87
C PHE A 219 -18.45 4.85 19.28
N ALA A 220 -17.71 3.94 19.92
CA ALA A 220 -16.42 3.50 19.39
C ALA A 220 -16.57 2.97 17.97
N SER A 221 -17.52 2.06 17.71
CA SER A 221 -17.79 1.53 16.36
C SER A 221 -18.22 2.59 15.33
N LEU A 222 -18.66 3.78 15.76
CA LEU A 222 -18.96 4.89 14.87
C LEU A 222 -17.70 5.62 14.39
N VAL A 223 -16.62 5.61 15.17
CA VAL A 223 -15.43 6.47 14.97
C VAL A 223 -14.17 5.74 14.54
N HIS A 224 -14.11 4.40 14.66
CA HIS A 224 -12.99 3.59 14.21
C HIS A 224 -13.39 2.58 13.13
N ASP A 225 -12.42 2.20 12.30
CA ASP A 225 -12.54 1.07 11.38
C ASP A 225 -12.13 -0.22 12.10
N ARG A 226 -13.07 -1.18 12.24
CA ARG A 226 -12.81 -2.44 12.95
C ARG A 226 -11.65 -3.25 12.34
N MET A 227 -11.37 -3.09 11.04
CA MET A 227 -10.36 -3.87 10.34
C MET A 227 -8.95 -3.36 10.64
N THR A 228 -8.78 -2.05 10.82
CA THR A 228 -7.46 -1.41 10.89
C THR A 228 -7.17 -0.74 12.23
N GLU A 229 -8.20 -0.47 13.03
CA GLU A 229 -8.10 0.26 14.29
C GLU A 229 -8.69 -0.54 15.45
N GLU A 230 -8.34 -0.12 16.66
CA GLU A 230 -8.87 -0.66 17.91
C GLU A 230 -9.09 0.44 18.95
N VAL A 231 -9.87 0.12 19.97
CA VAL A 231 -10.09 1.02 21.11
C VAL A 231 -8.97 0.81 22.12
N TYR A 232 -8.28 1.87 22.49
CA TYR A 232 -7.26 1.83 23.52
C TYR A 232 -7.90 2.00 24.91
N THR A 233 -7.72 0.99 25.77
CA THR A 233 -8.20 1.01 27.16
C THR A 233 -7.28 1.81 28.10
N ALA A 234 -6.02 2.01 27.68
CA ALA A 234 -5.02 2.80 28.37
C ALA A 234 -4.06 3.42 27.33
N PRO A 235 -3.32 4.49 27.69
CA PRO A 235 -2.29 5.04 26.81
C PRO A 235 -1.27 3.98 26.40
N VAL A 236 -0.88 3.98 25.12
CA VAL A 236 0.06 3.01 24.55
C VAL A 236 1.42 3.14 25.24
N LYS A 237 1.88 2.08 25.89
CA LYS A 237 3.17 2.06 26.60
C LYS A 237 4.31 1.52 25.75
N SER A 238 4.01 0.63 24.80
CA SER A 238 4.96 0.02 23.90
C SER A 238 4.24 -0.44 22.63
N PHE A 239 4.93 -0.37 21.50
CA PHE A 239 4.49 -0.97 20.24
C PHE A 239 5.17 -2.31 19.95
N ARG A 240 6.00 -2.80 20.89
CA ARG A 240 6.67 -4.09 20.75
C ARG A 240 5.65 -5.19 20.92
N VAL A 241 5.43 -5.93 19.85
CA VAL A 241 4.68 -7.19 19.92
C VAL A 241 5.70 -8.26 20.30
N ASN A 242 5.52 -8.91 21.46
CA ASN A 242 6.35 -10.03 21.91
C ASN A 242 6.03 -11.30 21.11
N THR A 243 6.11 -11.24 19.78
CA THR A 243 5.87 -12.37 18.89
C THR A 243 7.21 -12.99 18.52
N LYS A 244 7.39 -14.26 18.86
CA LYS A 244 8.48 -15.07 18.30
C LYS A 244 8.03 -15.58 16.93
N PRO A 245 8.86 -15.45 15.88
CA PRO A 245 8.58 -16.09 14.60
C PRO A 245 8.29 -17.58 14.80
N ALA A 246 7.18 -18.06 14.22
CA ALA A 246 6.83 -19.47 14.31
C ALA A 246 7.87 -20.32 13.55
N PRO A 247 8.26 -21.49 14.08
CA PRO A 247 9.21 -22.36 13.39
C PRO A 247 8.58 -22.96 12.12
N VAL A 248 9.43 -23.20 11.13
CA VAL A 248 9.08 -24.03 9.97
C VAL A 248 8.88 -25.47 10.44
N PHE A 249 7.85 -26.14 9.92
CA PHE A 249 7.57 -27.53 10.24
C PHE A 249 7.31 -28.35 8.97
N THR A 250 7.46 -29.66 9.12
CA THR A 250 7.41 -30.64 8.03
C THR A 250 6.08 -31.40 8.08
N ILE A 251 5.48 -31.64 6.91
CA ILE A 251 4.21 -32.34 6.77
C ILE A 251 4.50 -33.79 6.36
N PRO A 252 4.05 -34.80 7.13
CA PRO A 252 4.49 -36.20 6.99
C PRO A 252 3.86 -36.94 5.80
N VAL A 253 3.96 -36.40 4.58
CA VAL A 253 3.41 -36.98 3.35
C VAL A 253 4.01 -38.35 3.02
N MET A 254 5.28 -38.60 3.34
CA MET A 254 5.93 -39.90 3.13
C MET A 254 5.27 -41.01 3.94
N LYS A 255 4.87 -40.69 5.18
CA LYS A 255 4.27 -41.65 6.12
C LYS A 255 2.75 -41.72 5.99
N GLU A 256 2.10 -40.57 5.89
CA GLU A 256 0.64 -40.43 5.98
C GLU A 256 -0.02 -40.22 4.61
N GLY A 257 0.78 -39.98 3.57
CA GLY A 257 0.30 -39.78 2.20
C GLY A 257 -0.60 -38.55 2.08
N ARG A 258 -1.58 -38.68 1.18
CA ARG A 258 -2.55 -37.64 0.85
C ARG A 258 -3.28 -37.05 2.06
N LYS A 259 -3.53 -37.85 3.10
CA LYS A 259 -4.21 -37.39 4.32
C LYS A 259 -3.48 -36.27 5.04
N ALA A 260 -2.14 -36.29 5.03
CA ALA A 260 -1.35 -35.20 5.62
C ALA A 260 -1.52 -33.89 4.82
N LEU A 261 -1.64 -33.98 3.50
CA LEU A 261 -1.93 -32.81 2.65
C LEU A 261 -3.36 -32.31 2.82
N GLU A 262 -4.35 -33.18 2.94
CA GLU A 262 -5.75 -32.80 3.22
C GLU A 262 -5.87 -32.03 4.54
N ALA A 263 -5.20 -32.52 5.59
CA ALA A 263 -5.20 -31.88 6.90
C ALA A 263 -4.58 -30.47 6.86
N ILE A 264 -3.37 -30.34 6.31
CA ILE A 264 -2.69 -29.04 6.25
C ILE A 264 -3.39 -28.07 5.28
N ASN A 265 -4.02 -28.57 4.21
CA ASN A 265 -4.82 -27.77 3.29
C ASN A 265 -5.99 -27.10 4.03
N SER A 266 -6.70 -27.85 4.88
CA SER A 266 -7.80 -27.32 5.68
C SER A 266 -7.31 -26.40 6.79
N GLU A 267 -6.19 -26.72 7.44
CA GLU A 267 -5.67 -25.93 8.57
C GLU A 267 -5.13 -24.56 8.11
N MET A 268 -4.33 -24.54 7.04
CA MET A 268 -3.71 -23.32 6.52
C MET A 268 -4.54 -22.61 5.45
N GLY A 269 -5.63 -23.22 4.98
CA GLY A 269 -6.48 -22.67 3.92
C GLY A 269 -5.76 -22.58 2.58
N LEU A 270 -5.04 -23.64 2.17
CA LEU A 270 -4.24 -23.67 0.95
C LEU A 270 -5.09 -23.72 -0.33
N ALA A 271 -6.37 -24.09 -0.20
CA ALA A 271 -7.34 -24.19 -1.28
C ALA A 271 -6.93 -25.14 -2.43
N PHE A 272 -6.19 -26.21 -2.11
CA PHE A 272 -5.92 -27.29 -3.06
C PHE A 272 -7.20 -28.06 -3.38
N ASP A 273 -7.40 -28.35 -4.67
CA ASP A 273 -8.45 -29.23 -5.13
C ASP A 273 -8.02 -30.72 -5.12
N GLU A 274 -8.91 -31.62 -5.55
CA GLU A 274 -8.63 -33.06 -5.56
C GLU A 274 -7.43 -33.43 -6.45
N TRP A 275 -7.25 -32.72 -7.56
CA TRP A 275 -6.16 -32.97 -8.50
C TRP A 275 -4.84 -32.47 -7.93
N ASP A 276 -4.84 -31.28 -7.32
CA ASP A 276 -3.68 -30.72 -6.62
C ASP A 276 -3.20 -31.67 -5.52
N LEU A 277 -4.12 -32.18 -4.69
CA LEU A 277 -3.79 -33.11 -3.61
C LEU A 277 -3.15 -34.40 -4.14
N ASP A 278 -3.68 -34.96 -5.23
CA ASP A 278 -3.12 -36.16 -5.84
C ASP A 278 -1.75 -35.89 -6.46
N TYR A 279 -1.63 -34.80 -7.23
CA TYR A 279 -0.40 -34.41 -7.90
C TYR A 279 0.72 -34.10 -6.90
N TYR A 280 0.45 -33.29 -5.87
CA TYR A 280 1.46 -32.95 -4.88
C TYR A 280 1.81 -34.13 -3.97
N THR A 281 0.86 -35.04 -3.69
CA THR A 281 1.19 -36.28 -2.98
C THR A 281 2.19 -37.11 -3.79
N ALA A 282 1.93 -37.32 -5.08
CA ALA A 282 2.83 -38.06 -5.96
C ALA A 282 4.19 -37.35 -6.11
N LEU A 283 4.19 -36.03 -6.30
CA LEU A 283 5.41 -35.23 -6.41
C LEU A 283 6.33 -35.41 -5.19
N PHE A 284 5.80 -35.24 -3.98
CA PHE A 284 6.62 -35.34 -2.77
C PHE A 284 7.01 -36.77 -2.44
N LYS A 285 6.11 -37.72 -2.67
CA LYS A 285 6.32 -39.13 -2.30
C LYS A 285 7.16 -39.91 -3.30
N ASP A 286 6.84 -39.78 -4.59
CA ASP A 286 7.38 -40.63 -5.65
C ASP A 286 8.61 -40.00 -6.31
N ASP A 287 8.53 -38.70 -6.62
CA ASP A 287 9.60 -37.99 -7.33
C ASP A 287 10.66 -37.42 -6.38
N MET A 288 10.23 -36.61 -5.40
CA MET A 288 11.15 -35.92 -4.49
C MET A 288 11.61 -36.79 -3.30
N LYS A 289 10.81 -37.80 -2.96
CA LYS A 289 11.08 -38.78 -1.88
C LYS A 289 11.39 -38.12 -0.53
N ARG A 290 10.69 -37.04 -0.21
CA ARG A 290 10.80 -36.34 1.07
C ARG A 290 9.50 -35.65 1.43
N ASP A 291 9.36 -35.37 2.71
CA ASP A 291 8.28 -34.55 3.22
C ASP A 291 8.45 -33.07 2.81
N PRO A 292 7.35 -32.39 2.43
CA PRO A 292 7.35 -30.95 2.25
C PRO A 292 7.33 -30.19 3.58
N THR A 293 7.81 -28.95 3.54
CA THR A 293 7.61 -27.98 4.63
C THR A 293 6.33 -27.18 4.44
N ASN A 294 5.81 -26.60 5.52
CA ASN A 294 4.65 -25.70 5.47
C ASN A 294 4.88 -24.48 4.56
N VAL A 295 6.12 -23.98 4.51
CA VAL A 295 6.49 -22.85 3.63
C VAL A 295 6.43 -23.26 2.16
N GLU A 296 6.92 -24.45 1.80
CA GLU A 296 6.85 -24.96 0.42
C GLU A 296 5.41 -25.16 -0.04
N LEU A 297 4.57 -25.76 0.80
CA LEU A 297 3.14 -25.95 0.46
C LEU A 297 2.41 -24.61 0.31
N PHE A 298 2.73 -23.64 1.16
CA PHE A 298 2.14 -22.30 1.06
C PHE A 298 2.57 -21.58 -0.24
N ASP A 299 3.85 -21.67 -0.62
CA ASP A 299 4.34 -21.10 -1.88
C ASP A 299 3.69 -21.77 -3.10
N ILE A 300 3.59 -23.10 -3.09
CA ILE A 300 2.90 -23.88 -4.12
C ILE A 300 1.45 -23.41 -4.28
N ALA A 301 0.73 -23.23 -3.16
CA ALA A 301 -0.66 -22.75 -3.15
C ALA A 301 -0.80 -21.35 -3.76
N GLN A 302 0.07 -20.41 -3.38
CA GLN A 302 0.02 -19.05 -3.93
C GLN A 302 0.37 -19.01 -5.42
N SER A 303 1.41 -19.74 -5.82
CA SER A 303 1.93 -19.77 -7.18
C SER A 303 0.99 -20.47 -8.17
N ASN A 304 0.25 -21.49 -7.72
CA ASN A 304 -0.70 -22.23 -8.56
C ASN A 304 -2.17 -21.80 -8.38
N SER A 305 -2.43 -20.78 -7.56
CA SER A 305 -3.76 -20.19 -7.46
C SER A 305 -4.25 -19.67 -8.82
N GLU A 306 -5.58 -19.63 -8.99
CA GLU A 306 -6.21 -19.10 -10.21
C GLU A 306 -5.75 -17.67 -10.54
N HIS A 307 -5.59 -16.83 -9.52
CA HIS A 307 -5.16 -15.46 -9.69
C HIS A 307 -3.74 -15.35 -10.27
N SER A 308 -2.82 -16.22 -9.85
CA SER A 308 -1.43 -16.20 -10.28
C SER A 308 -1.23 -16.89 -11.63
N ARG A 309 -1.93 -17.99 -11.87
CA ARG A 309 -1.70 -18.83 -13.04
C ARG A 309 -2.67 -18.58 -14.19
N HIS A 310 -3.79 -17.92 -13.91
CA HIS A 310 -4.85 -17.61 -14.85
C HIS A 310 -5.36 -18.86 -15.59
N TRP A 311 -5.70 -19.93 -14.85
CA TRP A 311 -6.15 -21.19 -15.45
C TRP A 311 -7.42 -20.99 -16.26
N PHE A 312 -8.34 -20.14 -15.81
CA PHE A 312 -9.56 -19.82 -16.54
C PHE A 312 -9.28 -19.23 -17.92
N PHE A 313 -8.32 -18.30 -18.01
CA PHE A 313 -7.96 -17.67 -19.29
C PHE A 313 -7.26 -18.63 -20.26
N ARG A 314 -6.61 -19.67 -19.74
CA ARG A 314 -5.87 -20.68 -20.51
C ARG A 314 -6.64 -21.97 -20.73
N GLY A 315 -7.76 -22.15 -20.04
CA GLY A 315 -8.58 -23.35 -20.08
C GLY A 315 -9.21 -23.60 -21.44
N ASN A 316 -9.53 -24.85 -21.70
CA ASN A 316 -10.31 -25.23 -22.88
C ASN A 316 -11.76 -24.77 -22.70
N ILE A 317 -12.31 -24.11 -23.71
CA ILE A 317 -13.67 -23.56 -23.68
C ILE A 317 -14.59 -24.45 -24.49
N VAL A 318 -15.75 -24.82 -23.92
CA VAL A 318 -16.80 -25.55 -24.63
C VAL A 318 -18.09 -24.74 -24.54
N ILE A 319 -18.65 -24.33 -25.68
CA ILE A 319 -19.89 -23.56 -25.77
C ILE A 319 -20.94 -24.42 -26.49
N ASP A 320 -22.09 -24.63 -25.85
CA ASP A 320 -23.19 -25.46 -26.36
C ASP A 320 -22.74 -26.86 -26.82
N GLY A 321 -21.85 -27.48 -26.04
CA GLY A 321 -21.28 -28.81 -26.32
C GLY A 321 -20.20 -28.83 -27.40
N LYS A 322 -19.82 -27.68 -27.97
CA LYS A 322 -18.77 -27.59 -29.00
C LYS A 322 -17.47 -27.03 -28.42
N PRO A 323 -16.34 -27.73 -28.55
CA PRO A 323 -15.05 -27.20 -28.13
C PRO A 323 -14.62 -26.04 -29.03
N MET A 324 -14.15 -24.95 -28.42
CA MET A 324 -13.62 -23.79 -29.13
C MET A 324 -12.14 -24.00 -29.47
N PRO A 325 -11.66 -23.50 -30.62
CA PRO A 325 -10.28 -23.70 -31.05
C PRO A 325 -9.25 -22.91 -30.23
N ASP A 326 -9.66 -21.77 -29.69
CA ASP A 326 -8.81 -20.86 -28.91
C ASP A 326 -9.35 -20.68 -27.49
N ASN A 327 -8.43 -20.51 -26.53
CA ASN A 327 -8.75 -20.02 -25.19
C ASN A 327 -8.82 -18.49 -25.15
N LEU A 328 -9.33 -17.93 -24.05
CA LEU A 328 -9.50 -16.48 -23.89
C LEU A 328 -8.18 -15.72 -24.06
N PHE A 329 -7.07 -16.28 -23.57
CA PHE A 329 -5.77 -15.62 -23.67
C PHE A 329 -5.25 -15.59 -25.12
N GLN A 330 -5.54 -16.62 -25.91
CA GLN A 330 -5.22 -16.64 -27.34
C GLN A 330 -6.05 -15.61 -28.11
N ILE A 331 -7.34 -15.49 -27.80
CA ILE A 331 -8.24 -14.46 -28.37
C ILE A 331 -7.70 -13.06 -28.06
N VAL A 332 -7.33 -12.78 -26.82
CA VAL A 332 -6.74 -11.48 -26.42
C VAL A 332 -5.41 -11.19 -27.13
N LYS A 333 -4.64 -12.22 -27.48
CA LYS A 333 -3.37 -12.08 -28.22
C LYS A 333 -3.55 -11.90 -29.72
N GLU A 334 -4.71 -12.23 -30.28
CA GLU A 334 -4.93 -12.24 -31.71
C GLU A 334 -4.70 -10.87 -32.38
N PRO A 335 -5.22 -9.75 -31.85
CA PRO A 335 -4.97 -8.43 -32.45
C PRO A 335 -3.48 -8.07 -32.52
N TRP A 336 -2.71 -8.47 -31.50
CA TRP A 336 -1.25 -8.27 -31.46
C TRP A 336 -0.52 -9.15 -32.49
N LYS A 337 -0.96 -10.41 -32.69
CA LYS A 337 -0.40 -11.29 -33.73
C LYS A 337 -0.64 -10.73 -35.13
N VAL A 338 -1.81 -10.16 -35.37
CA VAL A 338 -2.18 -9.55 -36.67
C VAL A 338 -1.39 -8.26 -36.92
N ASN A 339 -1.17 -7.44 -35.88
CA ASN A 339 -0.42 -6.19 -36.02
C ASN A 339 0.59 -5.96 -34.88
N PRO A 340 1.79 -6.55 -34.97
CA PRO A 340 2.81 -6.42 -33.92
C PRO A 340 3.56 -5.07 -34.00
N ASN A 341 3.42 -4.32 -35.09
CA ASN A 341 4.36 -3.26 -35.50
C ASN A 341 4.51 -2.10 -34.49
N ASN A 342 3.50 -1.89 -33.64
CA ASN A 342 3.50 -0.81 -32.67
C ASN A 342 3.86 -1.24 -31.24
N SER A 343 3.88 -2.55 -30.94
CA SER A 343 4.16 -3.05 -29.58
C SER A 343 5.65 -3.37 -29.43
N VAL A 344 6.32 -2.70 -28.49
CA VAL A 344 7.71 -3.01 -28.12
C VAL A 344 7.74 -4.11 -27.06
N VAL A 345 6.80 -4.07 -26.11
CA VAL A 345 6.60 -5.11 -25.10
C VAL A 345 5.12 -5.51 -25.08
N ALA A 346 4.85 -6.80 -25.26
CA ALA A 346 3.50 -7.38 -25.18
C ALA A 346 3.56 -8.78 -24.56
N PHE A 347 2.75 -9.00 -23.52
CA PHE A 347 2.56 -10.31 -22.84
C PHE A 347 3.84 -10.99 -22.32
N LYS A 348 4.91 -10.22 -22.08
CA LYS A 348 6.21 -10.70 -21.60
C LYS A 348 6.72 -9.94 -20.37
N ASP A 349 5.92 -9.03 -19.86
CA ASP A 349 6.21 -8.22 -18.69
C ASP A 349 4.88 -7.86 -18.02
N ASN A 350 4.93 -7.31 -16.81
CA ASN A 350 3.79 -6.84 -16.02
C ASN A 350 3.12 -5.59 -16.62
N SER A 351 3.67 -5.04 -17.70
CA SER A 351 3.10 -3.94 -18.46
C SER A 351 3.41 -4.09 -19.95
N SER A 352 2.56 -3.52 -20.80
CA SER A 352 2.84 -3.38 -22.23
C SER A 352 3.51 -2.04 -22.51
N ALA A 353 4.29 -1.97 -23.58
CA ALA A 353 4.84 -0.71 -24.09
C ALA A 353 4.64 -0.63 -25.60
N ILE A 354 4.29 0.55 -26.09
CA ILE A 354 4.21 0.86 -27.52
C ILE A 354 5.36 1.75 -27.94
N ARG A 355 5.73 1.69 -29.23
CA ARG A 355 6.81 2.50 -29.77
C ARG A 355 6.49 3.99 -29.55
N GLY A 356 7.40 4.69 -28.91
CA GLY A 356 7.26 6.11 -28.67
C GLY A 356 8.10 6.95 -29.63
N PHE A 357 8.75 7.97 -29.09
CA PHE A 357 9.43 8.99 -29.90
C PHE A 357 10.78 9.37 -29.31
N LYS A 358 11.66 9.87 -30.20
CA LYS A 358 12.87 10.57 -29.78
C LYS A 358 12.50 11.88 -29.12
N VAL A 359 12.88 12.02 -27.87
CA VAL A 359 12.64 13.19 -27.03
C VAL A 359 13.94 13.69 -26.43
N LYS A 360 13.94 14.94 -25.95
CA LYS A 360 15.10 15.55 -25.32
C LYS A 360 14.79 16.07 -23.91
N PRO A 361 14.46 15.17 -22.96
CA PRO A 361 14.15 15.54 -21.59
C PRO A 361 15.35 16.16 -20.87
N LEU A 362 15.07 17.01 -19.89
CA LEU A 362 16.05 17.47 -18.92
C LEU A 362 16.27 16.37 -17.87
N LEU A 363 17.45 15.75 -17.88
CA LEU A 363 17.83 14.67 -16.97
C LEU A 363 19.09 15.05 -16.19
N PRO A 364 19.28 14.53 -14.96
CA PRO A 364 20.53 14.73 -14.23
C PRO A 364 21.70 14.18 -15.05
N VAL A 365 22.77 14.97 -15.16
CA VAL A 365 23.98 14.56 -15.90
C VAL A 365 24.63 13.32 -15.26
N LYS A 366 24.54 13.20 -13.93
CA LYS A 366 25.01 12.03 -13.18
C LYS A 366 23.88 11.50 -12.30
N PRO A 367 23.10 10.50 -12.76
CA PRO A 367 22.11 9.84 -11.93
C PRO A 367 22.73 9.32 -10.63
N GLY A 368 21.99 9.41 -9.53
CA GLY A 368 22.46 8.99 -8.20
C GLY A 368 23.37 9.99 -7.46
N ASN A 369 23.73 11.12 -8.08
CA ASN A 369 24.50 12.18 -7.43
C ASN A 369 23.92 13.57 -7.73
N PRO A 370 24.15 14.58 -6.85
CA PRO A 370 23.83 15.96 -7.17
C PRO A 370 24.52 16.40 -8.46
N SER A 371 23.74 16.77 -9.48
CA SER A 371 24.26 17.22 -10.77
C SER A 371 23.27 18.18 -11.44
N PRO A 372 23.73 19.09 -12.31
CA PRO A 372 22.83 19.90 -13.11
C PRO A 372 21.97 19.02 -14.01
N LEU A 373 20.76 19.50 -14.32
CA LEU A 373 19.92 18.91 -15.35
C LEU A 373 20.42 19.39 -16.72
N ALA A 374 20.56 18.47 -17.67
CA ALA A 374 20.91 18.80 -19.04
C ALA A 374 19.97 18.09 -20.02
N PRO A 375 19.70 18.69 -21.20
CA PRO A 375 18.92 18.01 -22.25
C PRO A 375 19.68 16.79 -22.75
N GLN A 376 19.06 15.61 -22.70
CA GLN A 376 19.67 14.36 -23.17
C GLN A 376 18.76 13.72 -24.21
N ASP A 377 19.32 13.36 -25.37
CA ASP A 377 18.55 12.65 -26.40
C ASP A 377 18.23 11.22 -25.91
N ARG A 378 16.94 10.89 -25.92
CA ARG A 378 16.40 9.61 -25.46
C ARG A 378 15.34 9.10 -26.42
N ASP A 379 15.26 7.78 -26.55
CA ASP A 379 14.13 7.11 -27.18
C ASP A 379 13.22 6.63 -26.05
N TRP A 380 12.02 7.21 -25.94
CA TRP A 380 11.07 6.90 -24.87
C TRP A 380 9.86 6.24 -25.46
N ASP A 381 9.73 4.94 -25.20
CA ASP A 381 8.51 4.18 -25.47
C ASP A 381 7.39 4.60 -24.51
N LEU A 382 6.15 4.48 -24.99
CA LEU A 382 4.98 4.88 -24.22
C LEU A 382 4.43 3.67 -23.47
N LEU A 383 4.32 3.81 -22.15
CA LEU A 383 3.52 2.93 -21.32
C LEU A 383 2.08 3.45 -21.35
N PRO A 384 1.12 2.72 -21.94
CA PRO A 384 -0.29 3.08 -21.83
C PRO A 384 -0.73 2.88 -20.38
N VAL A 385 -0.64 3.95 -19.58
CA VAL A 385 -1.17 3.95 -18.22
C VAL A 385 -2.69 4.05 -18.34
N LYS A 386 -3.40 3.15 -17.65
CA LYS A 386 -4.86 3.21 -17.54
C LYS A 386 -5.24 4.56 -16.90
N PRO A 387 -6.15 5.36 -17.49
CA PRO A 387 -6.58 6.63 -16.91
C PRO A 387 -7.24 6.46 -15.55
#